data_AF-A0A975BE75-F1
#
_entry.id   AF-A0A975BE75-F1
#
_cell.length_a   1.000
_cell.length_b   1.000
_cell.length_c   1.000
_cell.angle_alpha   90.00
_cell.angle_beta   90.00
_cell.angle_gamma   90.00
#
_symmetry.space_group_name_H-M   'P 1'
#
loop_
_entity.id
_entity.type
_entity.pdbx_description
1 polymer ?
#
loop_
_entity_poly.entity_id
_entity_poly.type
_entity_poly.pdbx_seq_one_letter_code
_entity_poly.pdbx_strand_id
1 'polypeptide(L)' 'MNTYPLYYAWKNNPKRKTMYKRRCRVLTRGKKNSVLIEFENGQKEIVSLNSVRKV' A
#
# COMPACT_ATOMS: atom_id res chain seq x y z
N MET A 1 2.62 -9.01 -16.87
CA MET A 1 3.13 -8.72 -15.51
C MET A 1 2.20 -7.71 -14.86
N ASN A 2 1.63 -8.00 -13.69
CA ASN A 2 0.74 -7.05 -13.02
C ASN A 2 1.59 -5.93 -12.40
N THR A 3 1.48 -4.69 -12.91
CA THR A 3 2.31 -3.54 -12.47
C THR A 3 2.14 -3.22 -10.98
N TYR A 4 1.02 -3.65 -10.40
CA TYR A 4 0.67 -3.47 -8.99
C TYR A 4 0.38 -4.84 -8.34
N PRO A 5 1.43 -5.58 -7.92
CA PRO A 5 1.30 -6.96 -7.45
C PRO A 5 0.81 -7.08 -6.00
N LEU A 6 0.60 -5.96 -5.30
CA LEU A 6 0.19 -5.91 -3.90
C LEU A 6 -1.17 -5.23 -3.77
N TYR A 7 -1.82 -5.39 -2.62
CA TYR A 7 -2.97 -4.59 -2.23
C TYR A 7 -2.85 -4.11 -0.78
N TYR A 8 -3.49 -2.98 -0.46
CA TYR A 8 -3.55 -2.45 0.90
C TYR A 8 -4.66 -3.14 1.73
N ALA A 9 -4.30 -3.71 2.88
CA ALA A 9 -5.16 -4.64 3.62
C ALA A 9 -5.80 -4.07 4.90
N TRP A 10 -5.37 -2.91 5.39
CA TRP A 10 -5.88 -2.34 6.64
C TRP A 10 -7.11 -1.45 6.41
N LYS A 11 -8.03 -1.41 7.40
CA LYS A 11 -9.29 -0.64 7.33
C LYS A 11 -9.74 -0.06 8.68
N ASN A 12 -8.81 0.10 9.63
CA ASN A 12 -9.10 0.43 11.03
C ASN A 12 -9.29 1.95 11.32
N ASN A 13 -9.25 2.80 10.31
CA ASN A 13 -9.61 4.22 10.44
C ASN A 13 -10.21 4.75 9.11
N PRO A 14 -10.89 5.90 9.10
CA PRO A 14 -11.55 6.43 7.91
C PRO A 14 -10.63 6.57 6.70
N LYS A 15 -9.40 7.11 6.88
CA LYS A 15 -8.42 7.20 5.78
C LYS A 15 -8.04 5.82 5.23
N ARG A 16 -7.83 4.82 6.08
CA ARG A 16 -7.45 3.47 5.65
C ARG A 16 -8.60 2.73 4.96
N LYS A 17 -9.86 3.02 5.32
CA LYS A 17 -11.03 2.49 4.62
C LYS A 17 -11.04 2.90 3.14
N THR A 18 -10.58 4.10 2.79
CA THR A 18 -10.49 4.55 1.39
C THR A 18 -9.33 3.91 0.61
N MET A 19 -8.40 3.25 1.30
CA MET A 19 -7.25 2.54 0.71
C MET A 19 -7.48 1.02 0.61
N TYR A 20 -8.40 0.47 1.41
CA TYR A 20 -8.61 -0.97 1.53
C TYR A 20 -8.87 -1.66 0.17
N LYS A 21 -8.18 -2.78 -0.06
CA LYS A 21 -8.19 -3.60 -1.30
C LYS A 21 -7.73 -2.89 -2.57
N ARG A 22 -7.28 -1.63 -2.52
CA ARG A 22 -6.67 -0.98 -3.68
C ARG A 22 -5.31 -1.60 -3.98
N ARG A 23 -5.06 -1.82 -5.28
CA ARG A 23 -3.80 -2.36 -5.76
C ARG A 23 -2.69 -1.32 -5.67
N CYS A 24 -1.50 -1.76 -5.29
CA CYS A 24 -0.34 -0.91 -5.13
C CYS A 24 0.96 -1.66 -5.47
N ARG A 25 2.04 -0.88 -5.57
CA ARG A 25 3.41 -1.37 -5.67
C ARG A 25 4.27 -0.65 -4.64
N VAL A 26 5.31 -1.32 -4.15
CA VAL A 26 6.33 -0.68 -3.31
C VAL A 26 7.32 0.04 -4.20
N LEU A 27 7.54 1.32 -3.94
CA LEU A 27 8.57 2.13 -4.61
C LEU A 27 9.89 2.11 -3.85
N THR A 28 9.85 2.21 -2.53
CA THR A 28 11.05 2.15 -1.67
C THR A 28 10.74 1.63 -0.28
N ARG A 29 11.76 1.09 0.41
CA ARG A 29 11.69 0.61 1.80
C ARG A 29 12.37 1.62 2.71
N GLY A 30 11.66 2.05 3.75
CA GLY A 30 12.18 2.92 4.80
C GLY A 30 12.67 2.15 6.02
N LYS A 31 12.93 2.87 7.12
CA LYS A 31 13.26 2.29 8.43
C LYS A 31 12.00 1.87 9.19
N LYS A 32 12.15 1.04 10.24
CA LYS A 32 11.04 0.58 11.11
C LYS A 32 9.87 -0.07 10.33
N ASN A 33 10.20 -0.88 9.32
CA ASN A 33 9.21 -1.60 8.50
C ASN A 33 8.21 -0.69 7.77
N SER A 34 8.62 0.54 7.44
CA SER A 34 7.85 1.45 6.59
C SER A 34 8.18 1.23 5.11
N VAL A 35 7.22 1.51 4.24
CA VAL A 35 7.36 1.46 2.78
C VAL A 35 6.62 2.63 2.15
N LEU A 36 7.20 3.19 1.09
CA LEU A 36 6.50 4.08 0.18
C LEU A 36 5.79 3.20 -0.86
N ILE A 37 4.47 3.29 -0.92
CA ILE A 37 3.67 2.65 -1.96
C ILE A 37 3.10 3.66 -2.92
N GLU A 38 2.80 3.19 -4.12
CA GLU A 38 2.02 3.92 -5.12
C GLU A 38 0.82 3.07 -5.53
N PHE A 39 -0.35 3.69 -5.51
CA PHE A 39 -1.61 3.11 -5.98
C PHE A 39 -1.80 3.33 -7.48
N GLU A 40 -2.75 2.62 -8.08
CA GLU A 40 -3.08 2.72 -9.52
C GLU A 40 -3.44 4.14 -9.98
N ASN A 41 -4.00 4.97 -9.10
CA ASN A 41 -4.37 6.36 -9.40
C ASN A 41 -3.22 7.37 -9.19
N GLY A 42 -1.98 6.91 -9.01
CA GLY A 42 -0.81 7.76 -8.78
C GLY A 42 -0.67 8.31 -7.35
N GLN A 43 -1.64 8.04 -6.46
CA GLN A 43 -1.53 8.40 -5.05
C GLN A 43 -0.35 7.66 -4.40
N LYS A 44 0.50 8.39 -3.67
CA LYS A 44 1.64 7.83 -2.93
C LYS A 44 1.44 7.98 -1.42
N GLU A 45 1.77 6.94 -0.68
CA GLU A 45 1.61 6.93 0.79
C GLU A 45 2.76 6.17 1.44
N ILE A 46 3.27 6.70 2.56
CA ILE A 46 4.19 5.97 3.43
C ILE A 46 3.35 5.19 4.44
N VAL A 47 3.47 3.86 4.41
CA VAL A 47 2.67 2.95 5.23
C VAL A 47 3.55 1.88 5.86
N SER A 48 2.99 1.08 6.77
CA SER A 48 3.70 -0.10 7.27
C SER A 48 3.71 -1.20 6.20
N LEU A 49 4.82 -1.92 6.02
CA LEU A 49 4.87 -3.11 5.17
C LEU A 49 3.83 -4.16 5.60
N ASN A 50 3.49 -4.22 6.88
CA ASN A 50 2.47 -5.14 7.41
C ASN A 50 1.06 -4.81 6.92
N SER A 51 0.86 -3.60 6.38
CA SER A 51 -0.42 -3.16 5.83
C SER A 51 -0.62 -3.53 4.36
N VAL A 52 0.39 -4.09 3.69
CA VAL A 52 0.30 -4.55 2.30
C VAL A 52 0.40 -6.07 2.20
N ARG A 53 -0.33 -6.66 1.26
CA ARG A 53 -0.40 -8.11 1.01
C ARG A 53 -0.22 -8.41 -0.47
N LYS A 54 0.27 -9.60 -0.80
CA LYS A 54 0.32 -10.08 -2.19
C LYS A 54 -1.11 -10.41 -2.65
N VAL A 55 -1.40 -10.13 -3.91
CA VAL A 55 -2.64 -10.55 -4.58
C VAL A 55 -2.64 -12.06 -4.75
#